data_AF-A0ABD0T9K0-F1
#
_entry.id   AF-A0ABD0T9K0-F1
#
_cell.length_a   1.000
_cell.length_b   1.000
_cell.length_c   1.000
_cell.angle_alpha   90.00
_cell.angle_beta   90.00
_cell.angle_gamma   90.00
#
_symmetry.space_group_name_H-M   'P 1'
#
loop_
_entity.id
_entity.type
_entity.pdbx_description
1 polymer ?
#
loop_
_entity_poly.entity_id
_entity_poly.type
_entity_poly.pdbx_seq_one_letter_code
_entity_poly.pdbx_strand_id
1 'polypeptide(L)'
;MEALERRGKLLPIAAVFLIVFSSQYKGAWGHRNSTKMSYVCPPSFIRLGHSCYYFSDKKTTWQNALFACKDRDSNLSVPARWEDRNLRTYLNKPTVEKVSRWIGGIYDYNARAWKWGGELRRMHYQSFSKMRKMTPEQLQWHCIAMVPELKYRWAPDSCYQPRQYICQTKLRKVPKSKVKDLRRRWQRMGKLNEITAPSVSREVNDPKMNDVTVNPMLSPKSYDLRPSPLRLHPNSMRNPKAHHLRPNELRKRSRPTHRRLTKPFPGYQWNRRDPEASYNYNANLLKSGKTGLTPQQVKSNLARLQHLRDKQLERQRRMRERGDWLVNDEPPRMSKTHARTYTVDNNISALHPKTIVEEFDMLPPPPPPVPIARLTRGAFRGYH
;
A
#
# COMPACT_ATOMS: atom_id res chain seq x y z
N MET A 1 -60.67 62.21 -7.85
CA MET A 1 -59.55 62.23 -8.81
C MET A 1 -58.16 62.04 -8.16
N GLU A 2 -58.05 61.75 -6.85
CA GLU A 2 -56.72 61.61 -6.18
C GLU A 2 -56.24 60.17 -5.96
N ALA A 3 -57.08 59.16 -6.18
CA ALA A 3 -56.73 57.76 -5.89
C ALA A 3 -55.94 57.05 -7.02
N LEU A 4 -55.94 57.60 -8.24
CA LEU A 4 -55.27 57.01 -9.41
C LEU A 4 -53.81 57.47 -9.56
N GLU A 5 -53.44 58.61 -8.96
CA GLU A 5 -52.10 59.19 -9.11
C GLU A 5 -51.05 58.54 -8.19
N ARG A 6 -51.48 57.91 -7.08
CA ARG A 6 -50.57 57.19 -6.16
C ARG A 6 -50.15 55.80 -6.66
N ARG A 7 -50.89 55.21 -7.61
CA ARG A 7 -50.54 53.90 -8.20
C ARG A 7 -49.44 53.99 -9.26
N GLY A 8 -49.32 55.12 -9.96
CA GLY A 8 -48.29 55.34 -11.00
C GLY A 8 -46.86 55.52 -10.46
N LYS A 9 -46.70 55.96 -9.21
CA LYS A 9 -45.38 56.20 -8.58
C LYS A 9 -44.84 54.99 -7.79
N LEU A 10 -45.69 54.02 -7.44
CA LEU A 10 -45.27 52.80 -6.74
C LEU A 10 -44.68 51.73 -7.66
N LEU A 11 -45.14 51.65 -8.90
CA LEU A 11 -44.62 50.75 -9.94
C LEU A 11 -43.13 50.97 -10.26
N PRO A 12 -42.62 52.19 -10.49
CA PRO A 12 -41.20 52.40 -10.75
C PRO A 12 -40.33 52.14 -9.51
N ILE A 13 -40.83 52.45 -8.30
CA ILE A 13 -40.12 52.20 -7.04
C ILE A 13 -40.00 50.69 -6.79
N ALA A 14 -41.07 49.92 -6.99
CA ALA A 14 -41.05 48.46 -6.90
C ALA A 14 -40.12 47.82 -7.95
N ALA A 15 -40.08 48.37 -9.17
CA ALA A 15 -39.17 47.91 -10.22
C ALA A 15 -37.70 48.20 -9.87
N VAL A 16 -37.39 49.36 -9.30
CA VAL A 16 -36.03 49.69 -8.82
C VAL A 16 -35.62 48.79 -7.65
N PHE A 17 -36.52 48.51 -6.70
CA PHE A 17 -36.24 47.55 -5.63
C PHE A 17 -36.01 46.13 -6.17
N LEU A 18 -36.78 45.67 -7.15
CA LEU A 18 -36.55 44.37 -7.80
C LEU A 18 -35.23 44.32 -8.57
N ILE A 19 -34.82 45.40 -9.24
CA ILE A 19 -33.53 45.47 -9.94
C ILE A 19 -32.37 45.48 -8.94
N VAL A 20 -32.46 46.24 -7.84
CA VAL A 20 -31.44 46.29 -6.79
C VAL A 20 -31.37 44.97 -6.01
N PHE A 21 -32.51 44.32 -5.72
CA PHE A 21 -32.53 42.99 -5.12
C PHE A 21 -32.00 41.93 -6.10
N SER A 22 -32.35 41.99 -7.40
CA SER A 22 -31.83 41.08 -8.43
C SER A 22 -30.30 41.13 -8.57
N SER A 23 -29.70 42.31 -8.37
CA SER A 23 -28.24 42.52 -8.37
C SER A 23 -27.52 41.80 -7.22
N GLN A 24 -28.21 41.59 -6.09
CA GLN A 24 -27.67 40.88 -4.92
C GLN A 24 -27.83 39.34 -5.00
N TYR A 25 -28.60 38.78 -5.94
CA TYR A 25 -28.69 37.32 -6.16
C TYR A 25 -27.43 36.70 -6.81
N LYS A 26 -26.33 37.45 -6.93
CA LYS A 26 -25.01 36.89 -7.29
C LYS A 26 -24.49 35.84 -6.27
N GLY A 27 -25.08 35.75 -5.07
CA GLY A 27 -24.65 34.84 -4.01
C GLY A 27 -24.93 33.34 -4.25
N ALA A 28 -25.97 32.97 -4.98
CA ALA A 28 -26.37 31.56 -5.11
C ALA A 28 -25.46 30.74 -6.06
N TRP A 29 -24.82 31.39 -7.03
CA TRP A 29 -23.93 30.72 -8.00
C TRP A 29 -22.53 30.44 -7.43
N GLY A 30 -22.05 31.30 -6.53
CA GLY A 30 -20.76 31.12 -5.83
C GLY A 30 -20.72 29.87 -4.94
N HIS A 31 -21.81 29.57 -4.24
CA HIS A 31 -21.90 28.41 -3.35
C HIS A 31 -21.92 27.05 -4.10
N ARG A 32 -22.57 26.96 -5.28
CA ARG A 32 -22.65 25.72 -6.07
C ARG A 32 -21.31 25.24 -6.64
N ASN A 33 -20.32 26.13 -6.78
CA ASN A 33 -18.98 25.77 -7.26
C ASN A 33 -18.00 25.41 -6.14
N SER A 34 -18.30 25.77 -4.88
CA SER A 34 -17.49 25.36 -3.73
C SER A 34 -17.66 23.88 -3.38
N THR A 35 -18.81 23.27 -3.69
CA THR A 35 -19.09 21.86 -3.42
C THR A 35 -18.56 20.92 -4.52
N LYS A 36 -18.23 21.45 -5.70
CA LYS A 36 -17.67 20.67 -6.81
C LYS A 36 -16.15 20.56 -6.66
N MET A 37 -15.66 19.33 -6.60
CA MET A 37 -14.22 19.04 -6.60
C MET A 37 -13.69 18.85 -8.03
N SER A 38 -12.42 19.16 -8.24
CA SER A 38 -11.66 18.86 -9.45
C SER A 38 -10.40 18.08 -9.07
N TYR A 39 -10.07 17.08 -9.90
CA TYR A 39 -8.79 16.40 -9.87
C TYR A 39 -7.81 17.13 -10.77
N VAL A 40 -6.62 17.39 -10.25
CA VAL A 40 -5.65 18.27 -10.88
C VAL A 40 -4.27 17.62 -10.83
N CYS A 41 -3.66 17.48 -12.01
CA CYS A 41 -2.24 17.13 -12.18
C CYS A 41 -1.43 18.38 -12.55
N PRO A 42 -0.14 18.47 -12.18
CA PRO A 42 0.71 19.58 -12.62
C PRO A 42 0.82 19.69 -14.15
N PRO A 43 1.27 20.83 -14.69
CA PRO A 43 1.49 20.99 -16.13
C PRO A 43 2.42 19.90 -16.69
N SER A 44 2.10 19.42 -17.89
CA SER A 44 2.80 18.31 -18.55
C SER A 44 2.68 16.94 -17.88
N PHE A 45 1.96 16.82 -16.75
CA PHE A 45 1.64 15.52 -16.15
C PHE A 45 0.27 15.03 -16.57
N ILE A 46 0.20 13.80 -17.08
CA ILE A 46 -1.07 13.16 -17.40
C ILE A 46 -1.61 12.40 -16.18
N ARG A 47 -2.93 12.29 -16.07
CA ARG A 47 -3.56 11.49 -15.01
C ARG A 47 -3.73 10.05 -15.47
N LEU A 48 -3.14 9.10 -14.73
CA LEU A 48 -3.42 7.67 -14.88
C LEU A 48 -3.89 7.11 -13.53
N GLY A 49 -5.19 6.80 -13.43
CA GLY A 49 -5.81 6.40 -12.16
C GLY A 49 -5.73 7.51 -11.10
N HIS A 50 -5.14 7.21 -9.95
CA HIS A 50 -5.01 8.14 -8.81
C HIS A 50 -3.64 8.81 -8.70
N SER A 51 -2.81 8.70 -9.73
CA SER A 51 -1.48 9.28 -9.78
C SER A 51 -1.31 10.12 -11.05
N CYS A 52 -0.43 11.11 -10.97
CA CYS A 52 -0.04 11.95 -12.10
C CYS A 52 1.34 11.52 -12.58
N TYR A 53 1.51 11.39 -13.90
CA TYR A 53 2.74 10.90 -14.52
C TYR A 53 3.27 11.88 -15.56
N TYR A 54 4.57 12.10 -15.54
CA TYR A 54 5.29 12.83 -16.57
C TYR A 54 6.19 11.87 -17.33
N PHE A 55 6.15 11.94 -18.65
CA PHE A 55 6.98 11.16 -19.55
C PHE A 55 7.99 12.12 -20.17
N SER A 56 9.28 11.86 -19.97
CA SER A 56 10.32 12.73 -20.49
C SER A 56 10.59 12.46 -21.96
N ASP A 57 10.87 13.50 -22.73
CA ASP A 57 11.37 13.34 -24.11
C ASP A 57 12.89 13.13 -24.13
N LYS A 58 13.61 13.73 -23.16
CA LYS A 58 15.08 13.67 -23.05
C LYS A 58 15.55 12.34 -22.47
N LYS A 59 16.64 11.80 -23.03
CA LYS A 59 17.33 10.61 -22.50
C LYS A 59 18.41 11.02 -21.49
N THR A 60 18.42 10.38 -20.33
CA THR A 60 19.39 10.64 -19.25
C THR A 60 19.76 9.33 -18.55
N THR A 61 20.84 9.34 -17.77
CA THR A 61 21.17 8.25 -16.84
C THR A 61 20.11 8.15 -15.74
N TRP A 62 20.06 7.02 -15.03
CA TRP A 62 19.06 6.79 -13.98
C TRP A 62 19.18 7.83 -12.84
N GLN A 63 20.40 8.16 -12.44
CA GLN A 63 20.67 9.16 -11.39
C GLN A 63 20.21 10.56 -11.83
N ASN A 64 20.53 10.97 -13.07
CA ASN A 64 20.08 12.26 -13.60
C ASN A 64 18.56 12.31 -13.76
N ALA A 65 17.92 11.19 -14.10
CA ALA A 65 16.47 11.09 -14.14
C ALA A 65 15.83 11.28 -12.75
N LEU A 66 16.46 10.76 -11.69
CA LEU A 66 16.02 10.98 -10.32
C LEU A 66 16.02 12.47 -9.96
N PHE A 67 17.11 13.18 -10.25
CA PHE A 67 17.20 14.63 -10.02
C PHE A 67 16.22 15.41 -10.88
N ALA A 68 16.10 15.09 -12.18
CA ALA A 68 15.18 15.76 -13.07
C ALA A 68 13.71 15.61 -12.65
N CYS A 69 13.32 14.48 -12.04
CA CYS A 69 12.00 14.34 -11.43
C CYS A 69 11.85 15.18 -10.16
N LYS A 70 12.90 15.27 -9.33
CA LYS A 70 12.89 16.07 -8.10
C LYS A 70 12.77 17.57 -8.40
N ASP A 71 13.45 18.07 -9.43
CA ASP A 71 13.36 19.45 -9.89
C ASP A 71 11.94 19.84 -10.34
N ARG A 72 11.10 18.85 -10.64
CA ARG A 72 9.69 19.00 -11.03
C ARG A 72 8.71 18.77 -9.89
N ASP A 73 9.15 18.87 -8.63
CA ASP A 73 8.37 18.55 -7.44
C ASP A 73 7.74 17.13 -7.50
N SER A 74 8.46 16.19 -8.09
CA SER A 74 8.02 14.81 -8.29
C SER A 74 9.13 13.82 -7.94
N ASN A 75 8.91 12.54 -8.20
CA ASN A 75 9.94 11.53 -8.00
C ASN A 75 9.85 10.48 -9.12
N LEU A 76 10.91 9.72 -9.36
CA LEU A 76 10.87 8.60 -10.31
C LEU A 76 9.71 7.66 -9.94
N SER A 77 9.03 7.13 -10.96
CA SER A 77 7.81 6.36 -10.75
C SER A 77 8.07 5.09 -9.94
N VAL A 78 7.18 4.82 -8.98
CA VAL A 78 7.18 3.62 -8.15
C VAL A 78 5.82 2.94 -8.36
N PRO A 79 5.68 2.17 -9.46
CA PRO A 79 4.41 1.57 -9.79
C PRO A 79 4.07 0.40 -8.87
N ALA A 80 2.96 0.53 -8.15
CA ALA A 80 2.30 -0.61 -7.50
C ALA A 80 1.64 -1.54 -8.53
N ARG A 81 1.15 -2.71 -8.12
CA ARG A 81 0.57 -3.74 -9.02
C ARG A 81 -0.44 -3.23 -10.05
N TRP A 82 -1.37 -2.36 -9.64
CA TRP A 82 -2.38 -1.81 -10.54
C TRP A 82 -1.86 -0.62 -11.36
N GLU A 83 -0.91 0.14 -10.83
CA GLU A 83 -0.25 1.24 -11.54
C GLU A 83 0.64 0.73 -12.65
N ASP A 84 1.39 -0.37 -12.40
CA ASP A 84 2.20 -1.04 -13.41
C ASP A 84 1.34 -1.45 -14.60
N ARG A 85 0.18 -2.06 -14.35
CA ARG A 85 -0.76 -2.42 -15.41
C ARG A 85 -1.22 -1.19 -16.20
N ASN A 86 -1.61 -0.12 -15.52
CA ASN A 86 -2.06 1.11 -16.18
C ASN A 86 -0.96 1.78 -17.01
N LEU A 87 0.26 1.86 -16.48
CA LEU A 87 1.42 2.38 -17.20
C LEU A 87 1.72 1.56 -18.43
N ARG A 88 1.74 0.23 -18.30
CA ARG A 88 1.96 -0.68 -19.44
C ARG A 88 0.88 -0.52 -20.50
N THR A 89 -0.39 -0.46 -20.11
CA THR A 89 -1.49 -0.23 -21.07
C THR A 89 -1.34 1.12 -21.77
N TYR A 90 -0.92 2.18 -21.05
CA TYR A 90 -0.69 3.49 -21.64
C TYR A 90 0.50 3.50 -22.61
N LEU A 91 1.64 2.94 -22.20
CA LEU A 91 2.88 2.92 -22.98
C LEU A 91 2.80 2.04 -24.23
N ASN A 92 1.95 1.00 -24.22
CA ASN A 92 1.72 0.14 -25.39
C ASN A 92 0.77 0.76 -26.44
N LYS A 93 0.22 1.95 -26.22
CA LYS A 93 -0.65 2.61 -27.22
C LYS A 93 0.16 3.02 -28.45
N PRO A 94 -0.41 2.93 -29.67
CA PRO A 94 0.29 3.29 -30.90
C PRO A 94 0.66 4.78 -30.98
N THR A 95 -0.05 5.64 -30.23
CA THR A 95 0.21 7.09 -30.17
C THR A 95 1.39 7.45 -29.28
N VAL A 96 1.95 6.51 -28.53
CA VAL A 96 3.05 6.75 -27.58
C VAL A 96 4.34 6.18 -28.17
N GLU A 97 5.39 6.98 -28.13
CA GLU A 97 6.72 6.59 -28.63
C GLU A 97 7.22 5.30 -27.94
N LYS A 98 7.62 4.32 -28.75
CA LYS A 98 8.13 3.02 -28.31
C LYS A 98 9.59 3.09 -27.88
N VAL A 99 9.82 3.57 -26.67
CA VAL A 99 11.16 3.73 -26.10
C VAL A 99 11.22 3.25 -24.66
N SER A 100 12.38 2.71 -24.28
CA SER A 100 12.65 2.26 -22.92
C SER A 100 12.72 3.43 -21.94
N ARG A 101 12.12 3.25 -20.76
CA ARG A 101 11.96 4.31 -19.78
C ARG A 101 12.36 3.89 -18.37
N TRP A 102 13.17 4.70 -17.69
CA TRP A 102 13.58 4.51 -16.31
C TRP A 102 12.39 4.66 -15.34
N ILE A 103 12.37 3.77 -14.33
CA ILE A 103 11.51 3.88 -13.15
C ILE A 103 12.38 3.87 -11.89
N GLY A 104 11.78 4.13 -10.73
CA GLY A 104 12.52 4.38 -9.49
C GLY A 104 13.22 3.17 -8.86
N GLY A 105 13.40 2.04 -9.55
CA GLY A 105 14.02 0.85 -8.96
C GLY A 105 15.54 0.83 -9.14
N ILE A 106 16.26 0.46 -8.09
CA ILE A 106 17.71 0.26 -8.08
C ILE A 106 18.07 -1.02 -7.34
N TYR A 107 19.12 -1.72 -7.80
CA TYR A 107 19.64 -2.89 -7.11
C TYR A 107 20.61 -2.48 -5.99
N ASP A 108 20.34 -2.94 -4.77
CA ASP A 108 21.27 -2.81 -3.65
C ASP A 108 22.10 -4.08 -3.53
N TYR A 109 23.38 -3.95 -3.86
CA TYR A 109 24.35 -5.05 -3.84
C TYR A 109 24.56 -5.62 -2.44
N ASN A 110 24.64 -4.76 -1.41
CA ASN A 110 24.89 -5.20 -0.03
C ASN A 110 23.71 -5.98 0.53
N ALA A 111 22.48 -5.51 0.24
CA ALA A 111 21.26 -6.19 0.65
C ALA A 111 20.85 -7.34 -0.28
N ARG A 112 21.57 -7.54 -1.39
CA ARG A 112 21.24 -8.47 -2.49
C ARG A 112 19.78 -8.38 -2.93
N ALA A 113 19.23 -7.16 -2.98
CA ALA A 113 17.79 -6.93 -3.16
C ALA A 113 17.45 -5.65 -3.91
N TRP A 114 16.32 -5.68 -4.62
CA TRP A 114 15.76 -4.51 -5.29
C TRP A 114 15.10 -3.54 -4.29
N LYS A 115 15.39 -2.25 -4.48
CA LYS A 115 14.87 -1.16 -3.65
C LYS A 115 14.36 -0.01 -4.51
N TRP A 116 13.46 0.80 -3.95
CA TRP A 116 13.01 2.04 -4.58
C TRP A 116 13.93 3.22 -4.21
N GLY A 117 14.35 3.98 -5.21
CA GLY A 117 15.33 5.06 -5.17
C GLY A 117 14.85 6.32 -4.42
N GLY A 118 15.81 6.98 -3.76
CA GLY A 118 15.62 8.14 -2.88
C GLY A 118 15.70 7.79 -1.39
N GLU A 119 14.98 6.76 -0.93
CA GLU A 119 14.93 6.34 0.49
C GLU A 119 15.34 4.86 0.67
N LEU A 120 15.68 4.15 -0.42
CA LEU A 120 16.11 2.75 -0.41
C LEU A 120 15.12 1.80 0.28
N ARG A 121 13.81 2.00 0.04
CA ARG A 121 12.77 1.10 0.58
C ARG A 121 12.75 -0.22 -0.17
N ARG A 122 12.63 -1.34 0.56
CA ARG A 122 12.57 -2.69 -0.02
C ARG A 122 11.36 -2.84 -0.94
N MET A 123 11.58 -3.47 -2.09
CA MET A 123 10.55 -3.71 -3.09
C MET A 123 9.75 -4.99 -2.79
N HIS A 124 8.47 -4.86 -2.46
CA HIS A 124 7.57 -6.01 -2.24
C HIS A 124 6.91 -6.50 -3.52
N TYR A 125 6.50 -5.59 -4.39
CA TYR A 125 5.92 -5.93 -5.69
C TYR A 125 7.00 -5.85 -6.77
N GLN A 126 7.22 -6.96 -7.48
CA GLN A 126 8.21 -7.08 -8.54
C GLN A 126 7.53 -7.58 -9.82
N SER A 127 7.59 -6.78 -10.90
CA SER A 127 6.98 -7.08 -12.21
C SER A 127 8.04 -7.39 -13.28
N PHE A 128 9.15 -8.02 -12.89
CA PHE A 128 10.20 -8.42 -13.83
C PHE A 128 9.66 -9.39 -14.89
N SER A 129 10.10 -9.20 -16.13
CA SER A 129 9.82 -10.16 -17.20
C SER A 129 10.51 -11.51 -16.93
N LYS A 130 10.09 -12.59 -17.61
CA LYS A 130 10.70 -13.94 -17.55
C LYS A 130 12.07 -13.97 -18.24
N MET A 131 12.94 -13.01 -17.94
CA MET A 131 14.28 -12.98 -18.47
C MET A 131 15.18 -13.97 -17.73
N ARG A 132 16.35 -14.24 -18.31
CA ARG A 132 17.39 -15.04 -17.67
C ARG A 132 17.67 -14.48 -16.29
N LYS A 133 17.64 -15.35 -15.26
CA LYS A 133 18.01 -14.97 -13.90
C LYS A 133 19.49 -14.54 -13.93
N MET A 134 19.75 -13.30 -13.57
CA MET A 134 21.11 -12.76 -13.40
C MET A 134 21.59 -13.07 -11.99
N THR A 135 22.90 -13.26 -11.84
CA THR A 135 23.50 -13.42 -10.50
C THR A 135 23.57 -12.05 -9.78
N PRO A 136 23.65 -12.02 -8.44
CA PRO A 136 23.81 -10.77 -7.69
C PRO A 136 24.99 -9.90 -8.15
N GLU A 137 26.08 -10.52 -8.58
CA GLU A 137 27.29 -9.87 -9.09
C GLU A 137 27.01 -9.18 -10.44
N GLN A 138 26.26 -9.85 -11.31
CA GLN A 138 25.83 -9.27 -12.59
C GLN A 138 24.85 -8.11 -12.40
N LEU A 139 24.07 -8.11 -11.33
CA LEU A 139 23.10 -7.05 -11.03
C LEU A 139 23.73 -5.81 -10.38
N GLN A 140 25.03 -5.83 -10.09
CA GLN A 140 25.73 -4.66 -9.62
C GLN A 140 25.56 -3.52 -10.63
N TRP A 141 25.23 -2.32 -10.14
CA TRP A 141 24.95 -1.14 -10.98
C TRP A 141 23.76 -1.26 -11.94
N HIS A 142 22.82 -2.17 -11.65
CA HIS A 142 21.58 -2.26 -12.42
C HIS A 142 20.42 -1.49 -11.77
N CYS A 143 19.67 -0.83 -12.64
CA CYS A 143 18.48 -0.07 -12.36
C CYS A 143 17.30 -0.68 -13.13
N ILE A 144 16.07 -0.31 -12.76
CA ILE A 144 14.88 -0.87 -13.41
C ILE A 144 14.39 0.05 -14.52
N ALA A 145 14.28 -0.50 -15.72
CA ALA A 145 13.63 0.13 -16.87
C ALA A 145 12.36 -0.63 -17.30
N MET A 146 11.41 0.09 -17.90
CA MET A 146 10.28 -0.47 -18.62
C MET A 146 10.63 -0.50 -20.11
N VAL A 147 10.69 -1.70 -20.68
CA VAL A 147 11.30 -1.95 -21.99
C VAL A 147 10.23 -2.34 -23.02
N PRO A 148 10.12 -1.67 -24.19
CA PRO A 148 9.04 -1.88 -25.14
C PRO A 148 8.99 -3.31 -25.72
N GLU A 149 10.14 -3.94 -25.94
CA GLU A 149 10.31 -5.32 -26.42
C GLU A 149 9.60 -6.33 -25.49
N LEU A 150 9.48 -5.99 -24.21
CA LEU A 150 8.85 -6.82 -23.18
C LEU A 150 7.43 -6.35 -22.85
N LYS A 151 6.77 -5.63 -23.77
CA LYS A 151 5.46 -4.98 -23.54
C LYS A 151 5.48 -4.11 -22.27
N TYR A 152 6.60 -3.40 -22.08
CA TYR A 152 6.89 -2.56 -20.93
C TYR A 152 6.88 -3.28 -19.57
N ARG A 153 7.17 -4.59 -19.54
CA ARG A 153 7.56 -5.24 -18.28
C ARG A 153 8.91 -4.72 -17.79
N TRP A 154 9.17 -4.94 -16.50
CA TRP A 154 10.40 -4.46 -15.88
C TRP A 154 11.59 -5.30 -16.32
N ALA A 155 12.70 -4.60 -16.55
CA ALA A 155 13.98 -5.19 -16.88
C ALA A 155 15.09 -4.54 -16.06
N PRO A 156 16.04 -5.33 -15.52
CA PRO A 156 17.27 -4.77 -15.01
C PRO A 156 18.13 -4.32 -16.19
N ASP A 157 18.76 -3.17 -16.04
CA ASP A 157 19.65 -2.62 -17.03
C ASP A 157 20.67 -1.68 -16.40
N SER A 158 21.79 -1.44 -17.05
CA SER A 158 22.88 -0.63 -16.50
C SER A 158 22.41 0.81 -16.21
N CYS A 159 22.56 1.27 -14.97
CA CYS A 159 22.11 2.58 -14.51
C CYS A 159 22.74 3.76 -15.30
N TYR A 160 23.87 3.50 -15.98
CA TYR A 160 24.61 4.48 -16.78
C TYR A 160 24.05 4.65 -18.19
N GLN A 161 23.15 3.78 -18.65
CA GLN A 161 22.58 3.91 -19.98
C GLN A 161 21.63 5.12 -20.07
N PRO A 162 21.73 5.94 -21.12
CA PRO A 162 20.82 7.06 -21.32
C PRO A 162 19.46 6.54 -21.81
N ARG A 163 18.41 6.78 -21.03
CA ARG A 163 17.03 6.45 -21.39
C ARG A 163 16.08 7.58 -21.00
N GLN A 164 14.91 7.62 -21.63
CA GLN A 164 13.82 8.44 -21.13
C GLN A 164 13.40 7.94 -19.73
N TYR A 165 12.61 8.71 -19.00
CA TYR A 165 12.21 8.39 -17.64
C TYR A 165 10.75 8.78 -17.38
N ILE A 166 10.18 8.17 -16.35
CA ILE A 166 8.81 8.43 -15.91
C ILE A 166 8.85 9.00 -14.50
N CYS A 167 8.35 10.23 -14.34
CA CYS A 167 8.12 10.80 -13.02
C CYS A 167 6.68 10.56 -12.58
N GLN A 168 6.48 10.44 -11.27
CA GLN A 168 5.19 10.24 -10.64
C GLN A 168 5.01 11.23 -9.49
N THR A 169 3.84 11.86 -9.43
CA THR A 169 3.43 12.74 -8.34
C THR A 169 1.97 12.50 -7.95
N LYS A 170 1.59 13.03 -6.78
CA LYS A 170 0.28 12.82 -6.18
C LYS A 170 -0.79 13.61 -6.93
N LEU A 171 -1.92 12.97 -7.20
CA LEU A 171 -3.11 13.64 -7.73
C LEU A 171 -3.70 14.60 -6.68
N ARG A 172 -3.91 15.87 -7.06
CA ARG A 172 -4.50 16.87 -6.17
C ARG A 172 -6.02 16.91 -6.35
N LYS A 173 -6.77 16.74 -5.27
CA LYS A 173 -8.23 16.98 -5.23
C LYS A 173 -8.45 18.37 -4.64
N VAL A 174 -8.99 19.30 -5.42
CA VAL A 174 -9.21 20.69 -5.00
C VAL A 174 -10.62 21.17 -5.35
N PRO A 175 -11.22 22.08 -4.56
CA PRO A 175 -12.47 22.72 -4.95
C PRO A 175 -12.32 23.48 -6.27
N LYS A 176 -13.35 23.47 -7.13
CA LYS A 176 -13.34 24.17 -8.42
C LYS A 176 -13.00 25.65 -8.28
N SER A 177 -13.48 26.30 -7.22
CA SER A 177 -13.16 27.69 -6.91
C SER A 177 -11.66 27.96 -6.80
N LYS A 178 -10.88 27.02 -6.26
CA LYS A 178 -9.42 27.14 -6.06
C LYS A 178 -8.60 26.73 -7.28
N VAL A 179 -9.21 26.17 -8.33
CA VAL A 179 -8.47 25.77 -9.53
C VAL A 179 -7.93 26.98 -10.28
N LYS A 180 -8.63 28.12 -10.26
CA LYS A 180 -8.15 29.38 -10.86
C LYS A 180 -6.82 29.83 -10.25
N ASP A 181 -6.64 29.64 -8.95
CA ASP A 181 -5.40 30.01 -8.24
C ASP A 181 -4.26 29.06 -8.58
N LEU A 182 -4.54 27.76 -8.72
CA LEU A 182 -3.56 26.80 -9.21
C LEU A 182 -3.14 27.09 -10.64
N ARG A 183 -4.10 27.43 -11.50
CA ARG A 183 -3.83 27.82 -12.89
C ARG A 183 -2.90 29.03 -12.90
N ARG A 184 -3.17 30.06 -12.10
CA ARG A 184 -2.30 31.24 -11.94
C ARG A 184 -0.88 30.88 -11.49
N ARG A 185 -0.75 30.06 -10.44
CA ARG A 185 0.56 29.61 -9.93
C ARG A 185 1.39 28.88 -10.99
N TRP A 186 0.72 28.11 -11.84
CA TRP A 186 1.36 27.24 -12.83
C TRP A 186 1.42 27.83 -14.23
N GLN A 187 1.02 29.09 -14.42
CA GLN A 187 1.06 29.79 -15.71
C GLN A 187 2.42 29.66 -16.41
N ARG A 188 3.53 29.82 -15.66
CA ARG A 188 4.89 29.72 -16.22
C ARG A 188 5.30 28.30 -16.61
N MET A 189 4.67 27.29 -16.02
CA MET A 189 5.00 25.87 -16.28
C MET A 189 4.11 25.23 -17.35
N GLY A 190 3.07 25.93 -17.82
CA GLY A 190 2.22 25.49 -18.92
C GLY A 190 0.77 25.20 -18.52
N LYS A 191 0.05 24.55 -19.45
CA LYS A 191 -1.39 24.29 -19.30
C LYS A 191 -1.66 23.21 -18.26
N LEU A 192 -2.67 23.46 -17.44
CA LEU A 192 -3.09 22.55 -16.38
C LEU A 192 -3.94 21.39 -16.91
N ASN A 193 -3.67 20.18 -16.43
CA ASN A 193 -4.52 19.01 -16.67
C ASN A 193 -5.57 18.87 -15.57
N GLU A 194 -6.70 19.54 -15.76
CA GLU A 194 -7.87 19.52 -14.87
C GLU A 194 -8.92 18.52 -15.37
N ILE A 195 -9.43 17.68 -14.48
CA ILE A 195 -10.58 16.81 -14.72
C ILE A 195 -11.60 17.06 -13.60
N THR A 196 -12.84 17.40 -13.97
CA THR A 196 -13.93 17.59 -12.99
C THR A 196 -14.17 16.27 -12.25
N ALA A 197 -14.19 16.29 -10.91
CA ALA A 197 -14.56 15.11 -10.14
C ALA A 197 -16.08 14.90 -10.26
N PRO A 198 -16.56 13.66 -10.44
CA PRO A 198 -17.99 13.37 -10.47
C PRO A 198 -18.64 13.86 -9.16
N SER A 199 -19.84 14.45 -9.27
CA SER A 199 -20.62 15.01 -8.15
C SER A 199 -20.92 13.97 -7.06
N VAL A 200 -20.93 12.69 -7.43
CA VAL A 200 -20.96 11.55 -6.53
C VAL A 200 -19.52 11.20 -6.14
N SER A 201 -18.85 12.05 -5.37
CA SER A 201 -17.80 11.57 -4.48
C SER A 201 -18.44 10.99 -3.22
N ARG A 202 -19.37 10.03 -3.39
CA ARG A 202 -19.58 9.03 -2.35
C ARG A 202 -18.33 8.18 -2.45
N GLU A 203 -17.39 8.39 -1.54
CA GLU A 203 -16.31 7.45 -1.23
C GLU A 203 -16.95 6.18 -0.62
N VAL A 204 -17.90 5.58 -1.33
CA VAL A 204 -18.46 4.27 -1.08
C VAL A 204 -17.87 3.42 -2.21
N ASN A 205 -16.73 2.80 -1.88
CA ASN A 205 -16.18 1.64 -2.59
C ASN A 205 -16.38 1.67 -4.11
N ASP A 206 -15.59 2.50 -4.80
CA ASP A 206 -15.35 2.27 -6.22
C ASP A 206 -14.77 0.84 -6.32
N PRO A 207 -15.41 -0.13 -7.01
CA PRO A 207 -14.92 -1.52 -7.09
C PRO A 207 -13.54 -1.62 -7.77
N LYS A 208 -13.10 -0.56 -8.45
CA LYS A 208 -11.74 -0.42 -8.99
C LYS A 208 -10.73 0.08 -7.97
N MET A 209 -11.17 0.52 -6.79
CA MET A 209 -10.32 0.77 -5.63
C MET A 209 -9.94 -0.58 -5.00
N ASN A 210 -9.15 -1.37 -5.72
CA ASN A 210 -8.46 -2.49 -5.12
C ASN A 210 -7.40 -1.92 -4.17
N ASP A 211 -7.79 -1.88 -2.91
CA ASP A 211 -7.11 -1.90 -1.62
C ASP A 211 -5.72 -2.60 -1.60
N VAL A 212 -4.80 -2.21 -2.49
CA VAL A 212 -3.39 -2.63 -2.54
C VAL A 212 -2.46 -1.45 -2.24
N THR A 213 -3.03 -0.31 -1.85
CA THR A 213 -2.30 0.94 -1.50
C THR A 213 -2.50 1.40 -0.06
N VAL A 214 -3.21 0.62 0.76
CA VAL A 214 -3.53 1.01 2.14
C VAL A 214 -2.42 0.68 3.14
N ASN A 215 -1.39 -0.07 2.72
CA ASN A 215 -0.17 -0.19 3.49
C ASN A 215 1.02 0.52 2.81
N PRO A 216 1.23 1.82 3.07
CA PRO A 216 2.40 2.58 2.59
C PRO A 216 3.75 1.94 2.92
N MET A 217 3.80 1.00 3.88
CA MET A 217 5.01 0.23 4.19
C MET A 217 5.29 -0.85 3.15
N LEU A 218 4.26 -1.50 2.60
CA LEU A 218 4.40 -2.60 1.65
C LEU A 218 4.47 -2.10 0.19
N SER A 219 3.73 -1.05 -0.13
CA SER A 219 3.68 -0.48 -1.48
C SER A 219 3.84 1.05 -1.42
N PRO A 220 5.05 1.55 -1.09
CA PRO A 220 5.29 2.98 -0.98
C PRO A 220 5.05 3.67 -2.33
N LYS A 221 4.48 4.88 -2.31
CA LYS A 221 4.37 5.70 -3.51
C LYS A 221 5.63 6.53 -3.71
N SER A 222 5.90 6.92 -4.95
CA SER A 222 7.08 7.73 -5.29
C SER A 222 7.17 9.01 -4.45
N TYR A 223 6.04 9.64 -4.12
CA TYR A 223 5.95 10.86 -3.32
C TYR A 223 5.96 10.64 -1.79
N ASP A 224 5.81 9.39 -1.34
CA ASP A 224 6.00 9.02 0.07
C ASP A 224 7.48 8.73 0.38
N LEU A 225 8.28 8.45 -0.67
CA LEU A 225 9.73 8.33 -0.61
C LEU A 225 10.38 9.72 -0.54
N ARG A 226 10.20 10.39 0.60
CA ARG A 226 10.94 11.61 0.90
C ARG A 226 12.27 11.21 1.54
N PRO A 227 13.40 11.84 1.16
CA PRO A 227 14.57 11.77 2.01
C PRO A 227 14.14 12.32 3.37
N SER A 228 14.36 11.54 4.43
CA SER A 228 14.38 12.09 5.79
C SER A 228 15.27 13.33 5.74
N PRO A 229 14.78 14.53 6.10
CA PRO A 229 15.68 15.66 6.17
C PRO A 229 16.80 15.26 7.13
N LEU A 230 18.05 15.33 6.67
CA LEU A 230 19.20 15.27 7.55
C LEU A 230 18.94 16.36 8.60
N ARG A 231 18.60 15.95 9.82
CA ARG A 231 18.52 16.88 10.93
C ARG A 231 19.94 17.36 11.19
N LEU A 232 20.35 18.41 10.49
CA LEU A 232 21.32 19.35 11.00
C LEU A 232 20.65 19.99 12.22
N HIS A 233 20.85 19.37 13.39
CA HIS A 233 20.48 20.01 14.64
C HIS A 233 21.41 21.21 14.83
N PRO A 234 20.88 22.43 15.02
CA PRO A 234 21.69 23.52 15.52
C PRO A 234 22.21 23.12 16.90
N ASN A 235 23.51 23.28 17.12
CA ASN A 235 24.16 23.11 18.41
C ASN A 235 23.41 23.90 19.49
N SER A 236 22.61 23.21 20.30
CA SER A 236 22.25 23.68 21.63
C SER A 236 23.04 22.82 22.60
N MET A 237 24.12 23.43 23.11
CA MET A 237 24.85 22.90 24.25
C MET A 237 23.87 22.64 25.39
N ARG A 238 23.71 21.37 25.75
CA ARG A 238 23.10 20.95 27.00
C ARG A 238 24.09 20.04 27.72
N ASN A 239 24.49 20.49 28.91
CA ASN A 239 25.51 19.89 29.78
C ASN A 239 25.53 18.35 29.77
N PRO A 240 26.72 17.72 29.73
CA PRO A 240 26.85 16.28 29.86
C PRO A 240 26.56 15.91 31.32
N LYS A 241 25.44 15.22 31.57
CA LYS A 241 25.28 14.44 32.81
C LYS A 241 25.76 13.01 32.57
N ALA A 242 26.50 12.52 33.55
CA ALA A 242 27.37 11.35 33.53
C ALA A 242 26.72 10.07 32.99
N HIS A 243 27.47 9.38 32.14
CA HIS A 243 27.20 8.02 31.70
C HIS A 243 27.55 7.03 32.80
N HIS A 244 26.55 6.56 33.53
CA HIS A 244 26.56 5.20 34.06
C HIS A 244 25.15 4.64 33.91
N LEU A 245 24.99 3.68 32.99
CA LEU A 245 24.15 2.47 33.10
C LEU A 245 24.15 1.73 31.75
N ARG A 246 24.19 0.40 31.86
CA ARG A 246 24.60 -0.61 30.85
C ARG A 246 23.70 -0.68 29.60
N PRO A 247 24.24 -1.03 28.42
CA PRO A 247 23.46 -1.18 27.19
C PRO A 247 22.80 -2.56 27.14
N ASN A 248 21.69 -2.76 27.87
CA ASN A 248 20.71 -3.82 27.55
C ASN A 248 19.38 -3.70 28.31
N GLU A 249 18.93 -2.49 28.62
CA GLU A 249 17.50 -2.28 28.84
C GLU A 249 16.89 -1.73 27.55
N LEU A 250 16.31 -2.63 26.76
CA LEU A 250 15.17 -2.30 25.93
C LEU A 250 14.24 -1.48 26.82
N ARG A 251 14.19 -0.15 26.61
CA ARG A 251 13.07 0.67 27.07
C ARG A 251 11.84 -0.06 26.57
N LYS A 252 11.19 -0.83 27.44
CA LYS A 252 9.83 -1.29 27.26
C LYS A 252 9.10 0.01 27.00
N ARG A 253 8.80 0.28 25.72
CA ARG A 253 7.66 1.13 25.38
C ARG A 253 6.59 0.63 26.32
N SER A 254 6.10 1.50 27.20
CA SER A 254 4.88 1.23 27.92
C SER A 254 3.91 0.75 26.84
N ARG A 255 3.63 -0.56 26.83
CA ARG A 255 2.53 -1.06 26.03
C ARG A 255 1.38 -0.18 26.49
N PRO A 256 0.65 0.49 25.59
CA PRO A 256 -0.57 1.14 26.01
C PRO A 256 -1.33 0.06 26.76
N THR A 257 -1.62 0.32 28.03
CA THR A 257 -2.43 -0.54 28.88
C THR A 257 -3.54 -1.08 28.02
N HIS A 258 -3.65 -2.42 27.95
CA HIS A 258 -4.61 -3.12 27.11
C HIS A 258 -5.89 -2.29 27.02
N ARG A 259 -6.16 -1.66 25.86
CA ARG A 259 -7.53 -1.24 25.57
C ARG A 259 -8.27 -2.56 25.49
N ARG A 260 -8.85 -3.00 26.62
CA ARG A 260 -9.83 -4.09 26.62
C ARG A 260 -10.85 -3.65 25.58
N LEU A 261 -10.87 -4.35 24.44
CA LEU A 261 -11.89 -4.16 23.44
C LEU A 261 -13.22 -4.21 24.19
N THR A 262 -13.95 -3.09 24.20
CA THR A 262 -15.24 -3.02 24.86
C THR A 262 -16.12 -4.09 24.23
N LYS A 263 -16.57 -5.04 25.05
CA LYS A 263 -17.48 -6.09 24.58
C LYS A 263 -18.75 -5.40 24.08
N PRO A 264 -19.30 -5.77 22.90
CA PRO A 264 -20.46 -5.09 22.32
C PRO A 264 -21.69 -5.05 23.23
N PHE A 265 -21.85 -6.04 24.10
CA PHE A 265 -22.89 -6.13 25.11
C PHE A 265 -22.48 -7.10 26.23
N PRO A 266 -23.13 -7.06 27.41
CA PRO A 266 -22.88 -7.97 28.52
C PRO A 266 -23.04 -9.44 28.11
N GLY A 267 -22.12 -10.31 28.53
CA GLY A 267 -22.17 -11.73 28.20
C GLY A 267 -21.75 -12.10 26.78
N TYR A 268 -21.33 -11.14 25.94
CA TYR A 268 -20.83 -11.43 24.59
C TYR A 268 -19.62 -12.37 24.60
N GLN A 269 -19.70 -13.43 23.80
CA GLN A 269 -18.62 -14.40 23.58
C GLN A 269 -18.47 -14.70 22.09
N TRP A 270 -17.24 -14.73 21.56
CA TRP A 270 -17.05 -15.07 20.15
C TRP A 270 -15.84 -15.98 19.95
N ASN A 271 -16.09 -17.19 19.48
CA ASN A 271 -15.07 -18.13 19.06
C ASN A 271 -14.85 -18.03 17.55
N ARG A 272 -13.62 -17.73 17.13
CA ARG A 272 -13.27 -17.64 15.70
C ARG A 272 -13.23 -19.00 15.00
N ARG A 273 -13.11 -20.10 15.74
CA ARG A 273 -13.09 -21.46 15.18
C ARG A 273 -14.49 -21.95 14.80
N ASP A 274 -15.50 -21.45 15.50
CA ASP A 274 -16.90 -21.80 15.27
C ASP A 274 -17.77 -20.51 15.25
N PRO A 275 -17.86 -19.84 14.09
CA PRO A 275 -18.63 -18.61 13.95
C PRO A 275 -20.14 -18.83 14.06
N GLU A 276 -20.63 -20.04 13.78
CA GLU A 276 -22.06 -20.34 13.75
C GLU A 276 -22.62 -20.60 15.15
N ALA A 277 -21.93 -21.42 15.96
CA ALA A 277 -22.30 -21.58 17.37
C ALA A 277 -22.15 -20.25 18.14
N SER A 278 -21.11 -19.47 17.84
CA SER A 278 -20.91 -18.15 18.42
C SER A 278 -22.05 -17.18 18.07
N TYR A 279 -22.54 -17.22 16.83
CA TYR A 279 -23.70 -16.43 16.40
C TYR A 279 -24.96 -16.84 17.17
N ASN A 280 -25.26 -18.15 17.21
CA ASN A 280 -26.47 -18.68 17.84
C ASN A 280 -26.52 -18.38 19.35
N TYR A 281 -25.41 -18.59 20.07
CA TYR A 281 -25.30 -18.28 21.50
C TYR A 281 -25.61 -16.80 21.77
N ASN A 282 -24.96 -15.89 21.06
CA ASN A 282 -25.16 -14.46 21.25
C ASN A 282 -26.54 -13.97 20.80
N ALA A 283 -27.09 -14.55 19.72
CA ALA A 283 -28.42 -14.23 19.23
C ALA A 283 -29.49 -14.65 20.25
N ASN A 284 -29.35 -15.82 20.86
CA ASN A 284 -30.23 -16.30 21.93
C ASN A 284 -30.08 -15.43 23.19
N LEU A 285 -28.87 -15.02 23.54
CA LEU A 285 -28.63 -14.11 24.66
C LEU A 285 -29.30 -12.74 24.44
N LEU A 286 -29.20 -12.17 23.23
CA LEU A 286 -29.86 -10.91 22.89
C LEU A 286 -31.39 -11.03 22.87
N LYS A 287 -31.93 -12.15 22.41
CA LYS A 287 -33.38 -12.43 22.40
C LYS A 287 -33.93 -12.77 23.79
N SER A 288 -33.09 -13.23 24.72
CA SER A 288 -33.50 -13.60 26.08
C SER A 288 -33.90 -12.42 26.97
N GLY A 289 -33.67 -11.17 26.54
CA GLY A 289 -33.97 -9.96 27.33
C GLY A 289 -33.01 -9.69 28.50
N LYS A 290 -32.14 -10.64 28.86
CA LYS A 290 -31.21 -10.57 30.01
C LYS A 290 -30.08 -9.54 29.88
N THR A 291 -30.01 -8.82 28.76
CA THR A 291 -28.92 -7.89 28.44
C THR A 291 -29.23 -6.43 28.78
N GLY A 292 -30.48 -6.10 29.14
CA GLY A 292 -30.90 -4.74 29.48
C GLY A 292 -30.86 -3.75 28.31
N LEU A 293 -30.84 -4.25 27.07
CA LEU A 293 -30.74 -3.45 25.85
C LEU A 293 -32.12 -3.08 25.28
N THR A 294 -32.21 -1.91 24.64
CA THR A 294 -33.42 -1.50 23.93
C THR A 294 -33.67 -2.38 22.69
N PRO A 295 -34.94 -2.53 22.23
CA PRO A 295 -35.26 -3.31 21.03
C PRO A 295 -34.47 -2.88 19.78
N GLN A 296 -34.19 -1.58 19.63
CA GLN A 296 -33.41 -1.03 18.53
C GLN A 296 -31.93 -1.43 18.62
N GLN A 297 -31.34 -1.41 19.83
CA GLN A 297 -29.97 -1.88 20.06
C GLN A 297 -29.84 -3.39 19.84
N VAL A 298 -30.84 -4.18 20.25
CA VAL A 298 -30.90 -5.62 19.99
C VAL A 298 -30.90 -5.90 18.48
N LYS A 299 -31.75 -5.21 17.71
CA LYS A 299 -31.78 -5.33 16.24
C LYS A 299 -30.45 -4.98 15.59
N SER A 300 -29.82 -3.89 16.02
CA SER A 300 -28.50 -3.46 15.52
C SER A 300 -27.40 -4.49 15.85
N ASN A 301 -27.40 -5.04 17.07
CA ASN A 301 -26.42 -6.03 17.48
C ASN A 301 -26.61 -7.36 16.74
N LEU A 302 -27.86 -7.80 16.50
CA LEU A 302 -28.14 -8.98 15.69
C LEU A 302 -27.62 -8.85 14.26
N ALA A 303 -27.85 -7.72 13.60
CA ALA A 303 -27.32 -7.46 12.26
C ALA A 303 -25.78 -7.47 12.23
N ARG A 304 -25.13 -6.92 13.26
CA ARG A 304 -23.68 -6.95 13.40
C ARG A 304 -23.14 -8.36 13.62
N LEU A 305 -23.81 -9.20 14.40
CA LEU A 305 -23.45 -10.60 14.61
C LEU A 305 -23.59 -11.43 13.32
N GLN A 306 -24.68 -11.24 12.58
CA GLN A 306 -24.89 -11.89 11.26
C GLN A 306 -23.76 -11.54 10.30
N HIS A 307 -23.45 -10.25 10.16
CA HIS A 307 -22.36 -9.80 9.30
C HIS A 307 -20.99 -10.38 9.70
N LEU A 308 -20.70 -10.47 11.02
CA LEU A 308 -19.46 -11.05 11.52
C LEU A 308 -19.36 -12.56 11.22
N ARG A 309 -20.46 -13.30 11.38
CA ARG A 309 -20.56 -14.72 11.05
C ARG A 309 -20.28 -14.93 9.56
N ASP A 310 -21.02 -14.25 8.70
CA ASP A 310 -20.96 -14.44 7.25
C ASP A 310 -19.58 -14.08 6.71
N LYS A 311 -18.96 -13.02 7.22
CA LYS A 311 -17.58 -12.64 6.86
C LYS A 311 -16.55 -13.70 7.27
N GLN A 312 -16.76 -14.41 8.37
CA GLN A 312 -15.85 -15.48 8.82
C GLN A 312 -16.05 -16.77 8.02
N LEU A 313 -17.30 -17.16 7.77
CA LEU A 313 -17.63 -18.31 6.92
C LEU A 313 -17.09 -18.12 5.50
N GLU A 314 -17.28 -16.92 4.93
CA GLU A 314 -16.77 -16.57 3.61
C GLU A 314 -15.23 -16.57 3.55
N ARG A 315 -14.56 -16.16 4.65
CA ARG A 315 -13.10 -16.27 4.75
C ARG A 315 -12.65 -17.73 4.81
N GLN A 316 -13.34 -18.58 5.57
CA GLN A 316 -13.03 -20.02 5.64
C GLN A 316 -13.27 -20.70 4.29
N ARG A 317 -14.38 -20.38 3.61
CA ARG A 317 -14.69 -20.84 2.26
C ARG A 317 -13.60 -20.46 1.27
N ARG A 318 -13.19 -19.19 1.24
CA ARG A 318 -12.09 -18.72 0.38
C ARG A 318 -10.76 -19.40 0.64
N MET A 319 -10.47 -19.79 1.89
CA MET A 319 -9.25 -20.55 2.20
C MET A 319 -9.36 -21.99 1.69
N ARG A 320 -10.55 -22.62 1.80
CA ARG A 320 -10.81 -23.98 1.31
C ARG A 320 -10.80 -24.07 -0.22
N GLU A 321 -11.43 -23.11 -0.92
CA GLU A 321 -11.46 -23.06 -2.40
C GLU A 321 -10.09 -22.77 -3.03
N ARG A 322 -9.17 -22.15 -2.29
CA ARG A 322 -7.84 -21.79 -2.78
C ARG A 322 -6.80 -22.89 -2.59
N GLY A 323 -7.19 -24.08 -2.12
CA GLY A 323 -6.30 -25.22 -1.87
C GLY A 323 -5.30 -25.01 -0.73
N ASP A 324 -5.50 -23.99 0.10
CA ASP A 324 -4.60 -23.59 1.20
C ASP A 324 -5.04 -24.18 2.56
N TRP A 325 -5.96 -25.13 2.55
CA TRP A 325 -6.26 -25.97 3.70
C TRP A 325 -5.44 -27.24 3.57
N LEU A 326 -4.30 -27.29 4.28
CA LEU A 326 -3.60 -28.53 4.54
C LEU A 326 -4.65 -29.55 5.01
N VAL A 327 -4.73 -30.64 4.25
CA VAL A 327 -5.34 -31.90 4.69
C VAL A 327 -4.80 -32.19 6.10
N ASN A 328 -5.64 -32.76 6.97
CA ASN A 328 -5.26 -33.20 8.30
C ASN A 328 -4.20 -34.32 8.22
N ASP A 329 -2.98 -34.00 7.81
CA ASP A 329 -1.81 -34.74 8.19
C ASP A 329 -1.40 -34.19 9.55
N GLU A 330 -1.17 -35.08 10.51
CA GLU A 330 -0.66 -34.71 11.83
C GLU A 330 0.52 -33.74 11.66
N PRO A 331 0.53 -32.58 12.37
CA PRO A 331 1.67 -31.69 12.30
C PRO A 331 2.91 -32.51 12.67
N PRO A 332 4.01 -32.45 11.88
CA PRO A 332 5.22 -33.14 12.26
C PRO A 332 5.56 -32.68 13.67
N ARG A 333 5.63 -33.63 14.61
CA ARG A 333 5.98 -33.38 15.99
C ARG A 333 7.34 -32.70 15.96
N MET A 334 7.36 -31.37 16.08
CA MET A 334 8.59 -30.62 16.24
C MET A 334 9.23 -31.17 17.52
N SER A 335 10.37 -31.85 17.37
CA SER A 335 11.15 -32.31 18.50
C SER A 335 11.45 -31.10 19.38
N LYS A 336 11.16 -31.22 20.68
CA LYS A 336 11.59 -30.23 21.66
C LYS A 336 13.11 -30.31 21.77
N THR A 337 13.83 -29.57 20.95
CA THR A 337 15.27 -29.42 21.12
C THR A 337 15.51 -28.53 22.33
N HIS A 338 15.95 -29.13 23.43
CA HIS A 338 16.49 -28.39 24.57
C HIS A 338 17.95 -28.06 24.25
N ALA A 339 18.25 -26.80 23.90
CA ALA A 339 19.63 -26.35 23.82
C ALA A 339 20.22 -26.31 25.25
N ARG A 340 21.13 -27.24 25.56
CA ARG A 340 21.96 -27.17 26.77
C ARG A 340 23.19 -26.33 26.44
N THR A 341 23.22 -25.11 26.95
CA THR A 341 24.45 -24.28 26.96
C THR A 341 25.20 -24.57 28.24
N TYR A 342 26.47 -24.96 28.14
CA TYR A 342 27.40 -25.02 29.27
C TYR A 342 28.59 -24.13 28.99
N THR A 343 29.07 -23.43 30.01
CA THR A 343 30.29 -22.63 29.95
C THR A 343 31.44 -23.51 30.42
N VAL A 344 32.40 -23.81 29.55
CA VAL A 344 33.65 -24.45 29.97
C VAL A 344 34.55 -23.37 30.54
N ASP A 345 34.84 -23.44 31.83
CA ASP A 345 35.86 -22.59 32.45
C ASP A 345 37.23 -23.19 32.16
N ASN A 346 37.92 -22.65 31.14
CA ASN A 346 39.34 -22.91 30.96
C ASN A 346 40.11 -21.90 31.80
N ASN A 347 40.80 -22.39 32.84
CA ASN A 347 41.67 -21.61 33.72
C ASN A 347 42.96 -21.14 33.03
N ILE A 348 42.86 -20.40 31.93
CA ILE A 348 44.02 -19.75 31.30
C ILE A 348 43.64 -18.32 30.88
N SER A 349 44.18 -17.35 31.63
CA SER A 349 44.47 -15.95 31.30
C SER A 349 43.38 -15.07 30.64
N ALA A 350 43.04 -13.98 31.34
CA ALA A 350 41.91 -13.08 31.12
C ALA A 350 41.95 -12.16 29.87
N LEU A 351 42.52 -12.59 28.74
CA LEU A 351 42.70 -11.73 27.55
C LEU A 351 42.18 -12.27 26.21
N HIS A 352 41.38 -13.34 26.18
CA HIS A 352 40.71 -13.78 24.94
C HIS A 352 39.18 -13.93 25.10
N PRO A 353 38.37 -13.61 24.07
CA PRO A 353 36.92 -13.75 24.12
C PRO A 353 36.52 -15.23 24.19
N LYS A 354 35.62 -15.56 25.14
CA LYS A 354 35.07 -16.91 25.34
C LYS A 354 34.37 -17.40 24.06
N THR A 355 34.78 -18.54 23.54
CA THR A 355 34.14 -19.23 22.41
C THR A 355 32.86 -19.92 22.88
N ILE A 356 31.72 -19.59 22.26
CA ILE A 356 30.47 -20.33 22.42
C ILE A 356 30.49 -21.48 21.41
N VAL A 357 30.46 -22.72 21.90
CA VAL A 357 30.24 -23.91 21.08
C VAL A 357 28.77 -24.30 21.24
N GLU A 358 28.01 -24.24 20.14
CA GLU A 358 26.67 -24.83 20.08
C GLU A 358 26.81 -26.24 19.50
N GLU A 359 26.63 -27.25 20.35
CA GLU A 359 26.55 -28.64 19.91
C GLU A 359 25.10 -28.96 19.55
N PHE A 360 24.87 -29.32 18.29
CA PHE A 360 23.58 -29.78 17.79
C PHE A 360 23.60 -31.30 17.73
N ASP A 361 22.82 -31.97 18.58
CA ASP A 361 22.57 -33.41 18.46
C ASP A 361 21.82 -33.67 17.15
N MET A 362 22.54 -34.03 16.08
CA MET A 362 21.96 -34.54 14.85
C MET A 362 21.69 -36.04 15.00
N LEU A 363 20.41 -36.43 14.98
CA LEU A 363 20.03 -37.83 14.82
C LEU A 363 20.57 -38.39 13.49
N PRO A 364 21.00 -39.67 13.46
CA PRO A 364 21.54 -40.27 12.26
C PRO A 364 20.49 -40.34 11.13
N PRO A 365 20.93 -40.27 9.86
CA PRO A 365 20.02 -40.30 8.71
C PRO A 365 19.22 -41.62 8.67
N PRO A 366 17.98 -41.60 8.15
CA PRO A 366 17.17 -42.81 8.04
C PRO A 366 17.85 -43.85 7.13
N PRO A 367 17.69 -45.16 7.42
CA PRO A 367 18.29 -46.21 6.61
C PRO A 367 17.72 -46.18 5.17
N PRO A 368 18.53 -46.60 4.18
CA PRO A 368 18.10 -46.61 2.78
C PRO A 368 16.91 -47.55 2.56
N PRO A 369 16.03 -47.25 1.58
CA PRO A 369 14.87 -48.07 1.31
C PRO A 369 15.27 -49.47 0.86
N VAL A 370 14.66 -50.48 1.49
CA VAL A 370 14.83 -51.91 1.19
C VAL A 370 14.31 -52.18 -0.23
N PRO A 371 15.08 -52.85 -1.11
CA PRO A 371 14.61 -53.20 -2.44
C PRO A 371 13.47 -54.22 -2.34
N ILE A 372 12.28 -53.84 -2.84
CA ILE A 372 11.13 -54.73 -2.99
C ILE A 372 11.47 -55.72 -4.12
N ALA A 373 11.57 -57.00 -3.77
CA ALA A 373 11.74 -58.07 -4.73
C ALA A 373 10.55 -58.10 -5.72
N ARG A 374 10.84 -57.96 -7.02
CA ARG A 374 9.85 -58.24 -8.08
C ARG A 374 9.49 -59.72 -8.01
N LEU A 375 8.23 -60.02 -7.71
CA LEU A 375 7.64 -61.34 -7.94
C LEU A 375 7.75 -61.70 -9.43
N THR A 376 8.55 -62.72 -9.70
CA THR A 376 8.65 -63.43 -10.97
C THR A 376 7.29 -64.04 -11.32
N ARG A 377 6.65 -63.56 -12.40
CA ARG A 377 5.58 -64.33 -13.07
C ARG A 377 6.25 -65.34 -13.99
N GLY A 378 5.92 -66.60 -13.75
CA GLY A 378 6.56 -67.79 -14.30
C GLY A 378 6.48 -67.93 -15.81
N ALA A 379 7.44 -68.71 -16.31
CA ALA A 379 7.46 -69.27 -17.65
C ALA A 379 6.80 -70.67 -17.67
N PHE A 380 6.46 -71.08 -18.89
CA PHE A 380 6.00 -72.40 -19.35
C PHE A 380 4.50 -72.69 -19.19
N ARG A 381 3.78 -73.21 -20.20
CA ARG A 381 4.19 -74.16 -21.24
C ARG A 381 3.16 -74.12 -22.40
N GLY A 382 3.64 -74.18 -23.65
CA GLY A 382 2.83 -74.72 -24.75
C GLY A 382 2.85 -76.25 -24.72
N TYR A 383 1.86 -76.88 -25.35
CA TYR A 383 1.95 -77.97 -26.33
C TYR A 383 0.53 -78.42 -26.70
N HIS A 384 0.27 -78.47 -28.01
CA HIS A 384 -0.82 -79.12 -28.76
C HIS A 384 -2.29 -78.81 -28.43
#